data_AF-Q132W5-F1
#
_entry.id   AF-Q132W5-F1
#
_cell.length_a   1.000
_cell.length_b   1.000
_cell.length_c   1.000
_cell.angle_alpha   90.00
_cell.angle_beta   90.00
_cell.angle_gamma   90.00
#
_symmetry.space_group_name_H-M   'P 1'
#
loop_
_entity.id
_entity.type
_entity.pdbx_description
1 polymer ?
#
loop_
_entity_poly.entity_id
_entity_poly.type
_entity_poly.pdbx_seq_one_letter_code
_entity_poly.pdbx_strand_id
1 'polypeptide(L)' 'MGKKAKVVPAARDRDDGRRQILLYMRTDLIKSLKDLAIQEDTNAYELAEEAVEALLKKRGRKH' A
#
# COMPACT_ATOMS: atom_id res chain seq x y z
N MET A 1 35.74 -1.66 -4.34
CA MET A 1 34.46 -2.40 -4.37
C MET A 1 33.32 -1.42 -4.62
N GLY A 2 32.78 -1.39 -5.84
CA GLY A 2 31.75 -0.42 -6.23
C GLY A 2 30.39 -0.74 -5.60
N LYS A 3 29.80 0.22 -4.88
CA LYS A 3 28.40 0.16 -4.45
C LYS A 3 27.52 0.17 -5.71
N LYS A 4 26.87 -0.96 -6.03
CA LYS A 4 25.81 -0.96 -7.06
C LYS A 4 24.68 -0.06 -6.56
N ALA A 5 24.45 1.04 -7.26
CA ALA A 5 23.29 1.89 -7.01
C ALA A 5 22.03 1.03 -7.17
N LYS A 6 21.20 0.99 -6.12
CA LYS A 6 19.91 0.31 -6.16
C LYS A 6 19.04 1.07 -7.14
N VAL A 7 18.71 0.45 -8.29
CA VAL A 7 17.72 0.98 -9.23
C VAL A 7 16.39 1.00 -8.48
N VAL A 8 15.99 2.17 -8.01
CA VAL A 8 14.63 2.39 -7.49
C VAL A 8 13.76 2.49 -8.75
N PRO A 9 12.81 1.58 -8.96
CA PRO A 9 11.89 1.72 -10.09
C PRO A 9 11.22 3.09 -9.95
N ALA A 10 11.34 3.93 -10.99
CA ALA A 10 10.56 5.15 -11.08
C ALA A 10 9.09 4.76 -10.86
N ALA A 11 8.38 5.51 -10.01
CA ALA A 11 6.96 5.30 -9.80
C ALA A 11 6.30 5.28 -11.19
N ARG A 12 5.77 4.12 -11.60
CA ARG A 12 5.04 3.99 -12.85
C ARG A 12 3.84 4.93 -12.74
N ASP A 13 3.73 5.88 -13.66
CA ASP A 13 2.47 6.62 -13.81
C ASP A 13 1.38 5.57 -14.06
N ARG A 14 0.37 5.56 -13.19
CA ARG A 14 -0.77 4.65 -13.30
C ARG A 14 -1.90 5.43 -13.96
N ASP A 15 -2.46 4.86 -15.02
CA ASP A 15 -3.59 5.45 -15.75
C ASP A 15 -4.91 5.36 -14.96
N ASP A 16 -4.93 4.62 -13.84
CA ASP A 16 -6.11 4.43 -12.98
C ASP A 16 -6.34 5.56 -11.95
N GLY A 17 -5.53 6.63 -12.01
CA GLY A 17 -5.66 7.78 -11.11
C GLY A 17 -5.14 7.55 -9.69
N ARG A 18 -4.64 6.35 -9.37
CA ARG A 18 -4.08 6.05 -8.03
C ARG A 18 -2.73 6.76 -7.83
N ARG A 19 -2.53 7.31 -6.63
CA ARG A 19 -1.31 8.04 -6.23
C ARG A 19 -0.67 7.36 -5.02
N GLN A 20 0.66 7.39 -4.94
CA GLN A 20 1.37 6.86 -3.77
C GLN A 20 1.31 7.83 -2.60
N ILE A 21 1.18 7.29 -1.39
CA ILE A 21 1.33 8.02 -0.12
C ILE A 21 2.30 7.27 0.78
N LEU A 22 3.20 8.01 1.42
CA LEU A 22 4.11 7.44 2.40
C LEU A 22 3.41 7.38 3.77
N LEU A 23 3.25 6.19 4.33
CA LEU A 23 2.63 5.97 5.64
C LEU A 23 3.63 5.33 6.60
N TYR A 24 3.61 5.80 7.85
CA TYR A 24 4.29 5.13 8.95
C TYR A 24 3.35 4.12 9.60
N MET A 25 3.77 2.86 9.64
CA MET A 25 3.03 1.76 10.25
C MET A 25 3.96 0.91 11.09
N ARG A 26 3.40 0.20 12.08
CA ARG A 26 4.17 -0.78 12.85
C ARG A 26 4.63 -1.92 11.94
N THR A 27 5.82 -2.45 12.21
CA THR A 27 6.46 -3.47 11.39
C THR A 27 5.68 -4.78 11.34
N ASP A 28 5.05 -5.17 12.44
CA ASP A 28 4.16 -6.35 12.53
C ASP A 28 2.98 -6.23 11.57
N LEU A 29 2.29 -5.09 11.56
CA LEU A 29 1.17 -4.82 10.66
C LEU A 29 1.58 -4.85 9.19
N ILE A 30 2.75 -4.31 8.86
CA ILE A 30 3.26 -4.35 7.47
C ILE A 30 3.47 -5.79 7.01
N LYS A 31 3.98 -6.67 7.88
CA LYS A 31 4.16 -8.08 7.56
C LYS A 31 2.81 -8.77 7.37
N SER A 32 1.90 -8.63 8.33
CA SER A 32 0.56 -9.23 8.24
C SER A 32 -0.22 -8.78 7.00
N LEU A 33 -0.14 -7.49 6.64
CA LEU A 33 -0.78 -6.97 5.42
C LEU A 33 -0.21 -7.62 4.16
N LYS A 34 1.11 -7.80 4.08
CA LYS A 34 1.76 -8.46 2.95
C LYS A 34 1.44 -9.95 2.88
N ASP A 35 1.44 -10.63 4.03
CA ASP A 35 1.10 -12.04 4.11
C ASP A 35 -0.35 -12.27 3.65
N LEU A 36 -1.27 -11.41 4.09
CA LEU A 36 -2.67 -11.45 3.64
C LEU A 36 -2.79 -11.20 2.14
N ALA A 37 -2.08 -10.21 1.61
CA ALA A 37 -2.08 -9.92 0.17
C ALA A 37 -1.61 -11.12 -0.66
N ILE A 38 -0.60 -11.87 -0.18
CA ILE A 38 -0.13 -13.10 -0.83
C ILE A 38 -1.19 -14.20 -0.76
N GLN A 39 -1.84 -14.37 0.39
CA GLN A 39 -2.87 -15.40 0.59
C GLN A 39 -4.09 -15.18 -0.30
N GLU A 40 -4.45 -13.92 -0.55
CA GLU A 40 -5.62 -13.53 -1.33
C GLU A 40 -5.32 -13.22 -2.80
N ASP A 41 -4.07 -13.44 -3.25
CA ASP A 41 -3.59 -13.14 -4.62
C ASP A 41 -3.92 -11.70 -5.06
N THR A 42 -3.73 -10.74 -4.16
CA THR A 42 -4.05 -9.31 -4.36
C THR A 42 -2.87 -8.42 -4.00
N ASN A 43 -2.99 -7.11 -4.25
CA ASN A 43 -1.96 -6.16 -3.85
C ASN A 43 -2.23 -5.63 -2.44
N ALA A 44 -1.17 -5.49 -1.64
CA ALA A 44 -1.26 -4.93 -0.29
C ALA A 44 -1.89 -3.52 -0.24
N TYR A 45 -1.80 -2.73 -1.32
CA TYR A 45 -2.43 -1.41 -1.37
C TYR A 45 -3.96 -1.49 -1.52
N GLU A 46 -4.50 -2.56 -2.10
CA GLU A 46 -5.95 -2.75 -2.31
C GLU A 46 -6.61 -3.04 -0.96
N LEU A 47 -6.02 -3.95 -0.18
CA LEU A 47 -6.41 -4.21 1.20
C LEU A 47 -6.27 -2.97 2.10
N ALA A 48 -5.22 -2.16 1.88
CA ALA A 48 -5.07 -0.91 2.61
C ALA A 48 -6.13 0.13 2.23
N GLU A 49 -6.49 0.22 0.94
CA GLU A 49 -7.56 1.07 0.43
C GLU A 49 -8.91 0.68 1.07
N GLU A 50 -9.26 -0.61 1.07
CA GLU A 50 -10.47 -1.13 1.72
C GLU A 50 -10.53 -0.80 3.23
N ALA A 51 -9.42 -1.00 3.95
CA ALA A 51 -9.34 -0.70 5.37
C ALA A 51 -9.52 0.81 5.66
N VAL A 52 -8.96 1.67 4.80
CA VAL A 52 -9.10 3.12 4.90
C VAL A 52 -10.54 3.55 4.59
N GLU A 53 -11.15 3.01 3.53
CA GLU A 53 -12.56 3.27 3.20
C GLU A 53 -13.49 2.88 4.36
N ALA A 54 -13.32 1.68 4.91
CA ALA A 54 -14.11 1.20 6.05
C ALA A 54 -13.97 2.11 7.28
N LEU A 55 -12.74 2.55 7.59
CA LEU A 55 -12.48 3.47 8.68
C LEU A 55 -13.18 4.82 8.48
N LEU A 56 -13.12 5.37 7.27
CA LEU A 56 -13.67 6.69 7.01
C LEU A 56 -15.20 6.66 6.94
N LYS A 57 -15.80 5.62 6.35
CA LYS A 57 -17.24 5.35 6.38
C LYS A 57 -17.75 5.27 7.83
N LYS A 58 -17.03 4.55 8.70
CA LYS A 58 -17.34 4.46 10.14
C LYS A 58 -17.32 5.83 10.82
N ARG A 59 -16.52 6.77 10.33
CA ARG A 59 -16.42 8.15 10.83
C ARG A 59 -17.38 9.13 10.16
N GLY A 60 -18.30 8.65 9.33
CA GLY A 60 -19.28 9.48 8.63
C GLY A 60 -18.67 10.38 7.54
N ARG A 61 -17.44 10.10 7.11
CA ARG A 61 -16.86 10.76 5.94
C ARG A 61 -17.30 9.98 4.69
N LYS A 62 -17.78 10.68 3.67
CA LYS A 62 -18.05 10.11 2.34
C LYS A 62 -16.82 10.27 1.46
N HIS A 63 -16.54 9.23 0.67
CA HIS A 63 -15.54 9.17 -0.39
C HIS A 63 -16.25 8.81 -1.67
#